data_AF-A0A6G9Z887-F1
#
_entry.id   AF-A0A6G9Z887-F1
#
_cell.length_a   1.000
_cell.length_b   1.000
_cell.length_c   1.000
_cell.angle_alpha   90.00
_cell.angle_beta   90.00
_cell.angle_gamma   90.00
#
_symmetry.space_group_name_H-M   'P 1'
#
loop_
_entity.id
_entity.type
_entity.pdbx_description
1 polymer ?
#
loop_
_entity_poly.entity_id
_entity_poly.type
_entity_poly.pdbx_seq_one_letter_code
_entity_poly.pdbx_strand_id
1 'polypeptide(L)'
;MGIGARTARLRALIEHPGTGAEERAAAERMLARALRRTVPAPETGADRRYGARHGRGGRHAGLALIAELVREDIDFARAFTTPRLPAELALRSPIRDAPATIAYRVDTPFDGRIVVTIDGVPPEWGWVREDGIESVSPALRALADEVAQIVEAYNHDGTDIDRRFFASVRVGEETLIW
;
A
#
# COMPACT_ATOMS: atom_id res chain seq x y z
N MET A 1 0.09 -14.62 27.13
CA MET A 1 -1.35 -14.24 27.14
C MET A 1 -1.95 -14.60 25.78
N GLY A 2 -2.69 -15.70 25.71
CA GLY A 2 -3.15 -16.30 24.45
C GLY A 2 -4.29 -15.54 23.76
N ILE A 3 -4.44 -15.73 22.45
CA ILE A 3 -5.45 -15.09 21.59
C ILE A 3 -6.88 -15.32 22.10
N GLY A 4 -7.15 -16.47 22.74
CA GLY A 4 -8.46 -16.78 23.33
C GLY A 4 -8.94 -15.79 24.39
N ALA A 5 -8.05 -15.30 25.26
CA ALA A 5 -8.39 -14.31 26.28
C ALA A 5 -8.77 -12.94 25.67
N ARG A 6 -8.15 -12.59 24.54
CA ARG A 6 -8.44 -11.36 23.79
C ARG A 6 -9.80 -11.44 23.10
N THR A 7 -10.14 -12.58 22.49
CA THR A 7 -11.43 -12.82 21.83
C THR A 7 -12.58 -12.81 22.84
N ALA A 8 -12.41 -13.44 24.01
CA ALA A 8 -13.41 -13.45 25.08
C ALA A 8 -13.71 -12.03 25.61
N ARG A 9 -12.66 -11.22 25.81
CA ARG A 9 -12.80 -9.82 26.26
C ARG A 9 -13.53 -8.95 25.23
N LEU A 10 -13.28 -9.14 23.94
CA LEU A 10 -13.96 -8.39 22.88
C LEU A 10 -15.45 -8.74 22.78
N ARG A 11 -15.81 -10.02 22.94
CA ARG A 11 -17.22 -10.45 22.99
C ARG A 11 -17.96 -9.86 24.20
N ALA A 12 -17.34 -9.90 25.38
CA ALA A 12 -17.91 -9.31 26.59
C ALA A 12 -18.18 -7.80 26.43
N LEU A 13 -17.32 -7.10 25.68
CA LEU A 13 -17.48 -5.67 25.43
C LEU A 13 -18.60 -5.35 24.43
N ILE A 14 -18.84 -6.22 23.46
CA ILE A 14 -19.95 -6.09 22.49
C ILE A 14 -21.31 -6.31 23.16
N GLU A 15 -21.39 -7.29 24.05
CA GLU A 15 -22.63 -7.70 24.74
C GLU A 15 -22.99 -6.79 25.93
N HIS A 16 -22.08 -5.94 26.40
CA HIS A 16 -22.32 -5.10 27.56
C HIS A 16 -23.30 -3.95 27.26
N PRO A 17 -24.34 -3.74 28.09
CA PRO A 17 -25.41 -2.76 27.81
C PRO A 17 -24.94 -1.30 27.88
N GLY A 18 -23.84 -1.03 28.60
CA GLY A 18 -23.22 0.30 28.67
C GLY A 18 -22.27 0.64 27.52
N THR A 19 -22.02 -0.29 26.59
CA THR A 19 -21.11 -0.04 25.46
C THR A 19 -21.78 0.83 24.41
N GLY A 20 -21.15 1.97 24.11
CA GLY A 20 -21.62 2.90 23.09
C GLY A 20 -21.59 2.27 21.69
N ALA A 21 -22.42 2.78 20.77
CA ALA A 21 -22.51 2.24 19.41
C ALA A 21 -21.17 2.22 18.66
N GLU A 22 -20.36 3.27 18.84
CA GLU A 22 -19.03 3.37 18.22
C GLU A 22 -18.03 2.36 18.79
N GLU A 23 -18.08 2.15 20.10
CA GLU A 23 -17.20 1.22 20.81
C GLU A 23 -17.56 -0.23 20.47
N ARG A 24 -18.86 -0.53 20.36
CA ARG A 24 -19.36 -1.83 19.89
C ARG A 24 -18.90 -2.11 18.46
N ALA A 25 -19.04 -1.14 17.55
CA ALA A 25 -18.56 -1.27 16.18
C ALA A 25 -17.04 -1.45 16.09
N ALA A 26 -16.27 -0.78 16.96
CA ALA A 26 -14.82 -0.97 17.05
C ALA A 26 -14.45 -2.37 17.57
N ALA A 27 -15.13 -2.84 18.62
CA ALA A 27 -14.93 -4.17 19.18
C ALA A 27 -15.28 -5.28 18.17
N GLU A 28 -16.34 -5.12 17.39
CA GLU A 28 -16.72 -6.03 16.30
C GLU A 28 -15.64 -6.10 15.22
N ARG A 29 -15.10 -4.96 14.77
CA ARG A 29 -13.99 -4.92 13.81
C ARG A 29 -12.74 -5.62 14.36
N MET A 30 -12.43 -5.41 15.64
CA MET A 30 -11.27 -6.04 16.30
C MET A 30 -11.48 -7.55 16.48
N LEU A 31 -12.71 -7.99 16.79
CA LEU A 31 -13.08 -9.39 16.89
C LEU A 31 -12.99 -10.08 15.52
N ALA A 32 -13.49 -9.45 14.46
CA ALA A 32 -13.38 -9.95 13.10
C ALA A 32 -11.92 -10.15 12.67
N ARG A 33 -11.03 -9.20 12.99
CA ARG A 33 -9.59 -9.32 12.74
C ARG A 33 -8.93 -10.44 13.56
N ALA A 34 -9.31 -10.59 14.82
CA ALA A 34 -8.79 -11.66 15.68
C ALA A 34 -9.19 -13.05 15.18
N LEU A 35 -10.44 -13.21 14.71
CA LEU A 35 -10.95 -14.47 14.16
C LEU A 35 -10.32 -14.82 12.79
N ARG A 36 -10.13 -13.84 11.91
CA ARG A 36 -9.40 -14.03 10.64
C ARG A 36 -7.97 -14.51 10.85
N ARG A 37 -7.35 -14.14 11.97
CA ARG A 37 -6.00 -14.57 12.34
C ARG A 37 -5.95 -16.00 12.90
N THR A 38 -7.08 -16.56 13.35
CA THR A 38 -7.15 -17.90 13.98
C THR A 38 -7.66 -18.99 13.06
N VAL A 39 -8.21 -18.66 11.90
CA VAL A 39 -8.57 -19.65 10.88
C VAL A 39 -7.32 -19.89 10.03
N PRO A 40 -6.67 -21.07 10.10
CA PRO A 40 -5.73 -21.46 9.07
C PRO A 40 -6.50 -21.44 7.75
N ALA A 41 -5.97 -20.74 6.74
CA ALA A 41 -6.58 -20.74 5.42
C ALA A 41 -6.77 -22.20 4.98
N PRO A 42 -7.92 -22.56 4.37
CA PRO A 42 -8.11 -23.91 3.85
C PRO A 42 -7.00 -24.18 2.83
N GLU A 43 -6.16 -25.17 3.12
CA GLU A 43 -5.15 -25.73 2.22
C GLU A 43 -5.87 -26.36 1.02
N THR A 44 -6.23 -25.52 0.06
CA THR A 44 -6.79 -25.90 -1.24
C THR A 44 -5.99 -25.18 -2.31
N GLY A 45 -4.86 -25.79 -2.67
CA GLY A 45 -4.19 -25.75 -3.98
C GLY A 45 -4.38 -24.55 -4.91
N ALA A 46 -4.14 -23.32 -4.46
CA ALA A 46 -3.80 -22.21 -5.35
C ALA A 46 -3.08 -21.11 -4.55
N ASP A 47 -1.77 -20.91 -4.74
CA ASP A 47 -1.03 -19.76 -4.18
C ASP A 47 -1.37 -18.47 -4.95
N ARG A 48 -2.65 -18.27 -5.29
CA ARG A 48 -3.12 -17.10 -6.03
C ARG A 48 -3.35 -15.97 -5.05
N ARG A 49 -2.58 -14.91 -5.18
CA ARG A 49 -2.71 -13.69 -4.40
C ARG A 49 -3.19 -12.59 -5.32
N TYR A 50 -4.17 -11.84 -4.85
CA TYR A 50 -4.70 -10.68 -5.56
C TYR A 50 -4.44 -9.46 -4.69
N GLY A 51 -3.91 -8.41 -5.30
CA GLY A 51 -3.75 -7.12 -4.64
C GLY A 51 -5.10 -6.58 -4.14
N ALA A 52 -5.06 -5.77 -3.08
CA ALA A 52 -6.27 -5.29 -2.40
C ALA A 52 -7.22 -4.47 -3.30
N ARG A 53 -6.73 -3.94 -4.43
CA ARG A 53 -7.46 -3.12 -5.41
C ARG A 53 -7.62 -3.82 -6.76
N HIS A 54 -7.22 -5.09 -6.89
CA HIS A 54 -7.27 -5.86 -8.13
C HIS A 54 -8.64 -5.78 -8.84
N GLY A 55 -9.73 -5.76 -8.07
CA GLY A 55 -11.10 -5.69 -8.59
C GLY A 55 -11.59 -4.31 -9.02
N ARG A 56 -10.91 -3.21 -8.67
CA ARG A 56 -11.43 -1.83 -8.85
C ARG A 56 -11.61 -1.44 -10.33
N GLY A 57 -10.69 -1.86 -11.20
CA GLY A 57 -10.83 -1.69 -12.66
C GLY A 57 -11.64 -2.79 -13.34
N GLY A 58 -12.09 -3.80 -12.59
CA GLY A 58 -12.66 -5.02 -13.13
C GLY A 58 -11.61 -6.02 -13.63
N ARG A 59 -12.05 -7.27 -13.80
CA ARG A 59 -11.18 -8.41 -14.18
C ARG A 59 -10.48 -8.23 -15.52
N HIS A 60 -11.09 -7.47 -16.44
CA HIS A 60 -10.61 -7.24 -17.80
C HIS A 60 -10.12 -5.80 -18.02
N ALA A 61 -9.87 -5.03 -16.96
CA ALA A 61 -9.26 -3.70 -17.10
C ALA A 61 -7.92 -3.82 -17.83
N GLY A 62 -7.78 -3.05 -18.92
CA GLY A 62 -6.51 -2.87 -19.61
C GLY A 62 -5.55 -2.00 -18.81
N LEU A 63 -4.27 -2.04 -19.18
CA LEU A 63 -3.19 -1.37 -18.45
C LEU A 63 -3.35 0.15 -18.40
N ALA A 64 -3.88 0.77 -19.46
CA ALA A 64 -4.15 2.20 -19.48
C ALA A 64 -5.09 2.62 -18.35
N LEU A 65 -6.18 1.87 -18.14
CA LEU A 65 -7.13 2.14 -17.05
C LEU A 65 -6.47 1.91 -15.67
N ILE A 66 -5.66 0.87 -15.53
CA ILE A 66 -4.94 0.63 -14.27
C ILE A 66 -3.96 1.76 -14.00
N ALA A 67 -3.25 2.25 -15.01
CA ALA A 67 -2.34 3.38 -14.88
C ALA A 67 -3.08 4.66 -14.44
N GLU A 68 -4.26 4.94 -14.99
CA GLU A 68 -5.11 6.04 -14.49
C GLU A 68 -5.48 5.87 -13.01
N LEU A 69 -5.95 4.69 -12.61
CA LEU A 69 -6.32 4.40 -11.23
C LEU A 69 -5.13 4.49 -10.27
N VAL A 70 -3.93 4.13 -10.73
CA VAL A 70 -2.69 4.33 -9.98
C VAL A 70 -2.39 5.82 -9.81
N ARG A 71 -2.54 6.65 -10.85
CA ARG A 71 -2.36 8.11 -10.75
C ARG A 71 -3.34 8.70 -9.74
N GLU A 72 -4.62 8.33 -9.83
CA GLU A 72 -5.65 8.76 -8.87
C GLU A 72 -5.27 8.39 -7.43
N ASP A 73 -4.74 7.18 -7.19
CA ASP A 73 -4.34 6.76 -5.86
C ASP A 73 -3.10 7.49 -5.34
N ILE A 74 -2.13 7.82 -6.21
CA ILE A 74 -0.96 8.62 -5.85
C ILE A 74 -1.40 10.05 -5.51
N ASP A 75 -2.24 10.66 -6.34
CA ASP A 75 -2.79 12.00 -6.09
C ASP A 75 -3.60 12.04 -4.81
N PHE A 76 -4.41 11.01 -4.57
CA PHE A 76 -5.13 10.84 -3.31
C PHE A 76 -4.17 10.70 -2.13
N ALA A 77 -3.14 9.85 -2.21
CA ALA A 77 -2.15 9.70 -1.14
C ALA A 77 -1.42 11.01 -0.83
N ARG A 78 -1.15 11.82 -1.85
CA ARG A 78 -0.53 13.15 -1.72
C ARG A 78 -1.45 14.17 -1.03
N ALA A 79 -2.74 14.16 -1.36
CA ALA A 79 -3.72 15.12 -0.81
C ALA A 79 -4.32 14.68 0.54
N PHE A 80 -4.34 13.38 0.83
CA PHE A 80 -5.05 12.83 1.97
C PHE A 80 -4.36 13.18 3.27
N THR A 81 -4.88 14.21 3.94
CA THR A 81 -4.45 14.64 5.25
C THR A 81 -5.33 13.91 6.27
N THR A 82 -4.79 12.91 6.99
CA THR A 82 -5.49 12.40 8.19
C THR A 82 -4.91 13.05 9.44
N PRO A 83 -5.63 13.99 10.06
CA PRO A 83 -5.51 14.23 11.49
C PRO A 83 -6.86 13.87 12.10
N ARG A 84 -7.01 12.68 12.70
CA ARG A 84 -8.25 12.39 13.41
C ARG A 84 -8.19 12.85 14.86
N LEU A 85 -7.07 12.72 15.57
CA LEU A 85 -6.91 13.18 16.95
C LEU A 85 -5.42 13.44 17.30
N PRO A 86 -5.10 14.34 18.27
CA PRO A 86 -3.72 14.63 18.69
C PRO A 86 -2.93 13.43 19.24
N ALA A 87 -3.61 12.34 19.58
CA ALA A 87 -3.02 11.12 20.14
C ALA A 87 -2.95 9.95 19.13
N GLU A 88 -3.42 10.13 17.91
CA GLU A 88 -3.21 9.15 16.85
C GLU A 88 -1.83 9.39 16.25
N LEU A 89 -0.95 8.39 16.36
CA LEU A 89 0.31 8.37 15.60
C LEU A 89 -0.04 8.64 14.13
N ALA A 90 0.27 9.84 13.64
CA ALA A 90 0.09 10.14 12.23
C ALA A 90 0.85 9.06 11.45
N LEU A 91 0.13 8.26 10.66
CA LEU A 91 0.78 7.38 9.72
C LEU A 91 1.60 8.30 8.80
N ARG A 92 2.93 8.25 8.92
CA ARG A 92 3.82 8.92 7.98
C ARG A 92 3.57 8.29 6.62
N SER A 93 3.25 9.11 5.63
CA SER A 93 3.10 8.68 4.25
C SER A 93 4.26 9.31 3.48
N PRO A 94 5.26 8.51 3.05
CA PRO A 94 6.35 8.98 2.18
C PRO A 94 5.90 9.81 0.97
N ILE A 95 4.77 9.48 0.32
CA ILE A 95 4.20 10.24 -0.82
C ILE A 95 3.72 11.63 -0.39
N ARG A 96 3.07 11.73 0.77
CA ARG A 96 2.61 13.03 1.29
C ARG A 96 3.77 13.87 1.81
N ASP A 97 4.71 13.24 2.50
CA ASP A 97 5.83 13.90 3.15
C ASP A 97 6.97 14.21 2.14
N ALA A 98 6.81 13.81 0.87
CA ALA A 98 7.74 14.09 -0.22
C ALA A 98 7.82 15.60 -0.57
N PRO A 99 9.00 16.10 -1.01
CA PRO A 99 9.16 17.47 -1.50
C PRO A 99 8.13 17.86 -2.56
N ALA A 100 7.64 19.09 -2.50
CA ALA A 100 6.62 19.59 -3.43
C ALA A 100 7.08 19.59 -4.90
N THR A 101 8.39 19.63 -5.14
CA THR A 101 9.00 19.55 -6.48
C THR A 101 8.84 18.17 -7.12
N ILE A 102 8.53 17.13 -6.35
CA ILE A 102 8.37 15.78 -6.87
C ILE A 102 7.07 15.67 -7.69
N ALA A 103 7.21 15.09 -8.88
CA ALA A 103 6.12 14.73 -9.76
C ALA A 103 6.17 13.22 -10.07
N TYR A 104 5.00 12.63 -10.27
CA TYR A 104 4.88 11.22 -10.63
C TYR A 104 4.34 11.11 -12.05
N ARG A 105 5.02 10.35 -12.91
CA ARG A 105 4.52 9.97 -14.23
C ARG A 105 4.28 8.46 -14.23
N VAL A 106 3.09 8.03 -14.61
CA VAL A 106 2.73 6.61 -14.72
C VAL A 106 2.52 6.30 -16.18
N ASP A 107 3.38 5.48 -16.77
CA ASP A 107 3.40 5.16 -18.20
C ASP A 107 3.15 3.66 -18.43
N THR A 108 2.59 3.34 -19.59
CA THR A 108 2.44 1.96 -20.10
C THR A 108 3.24 1.81 -21.39
N PRO A 109 4.59 1.78 -21.33
CA PRO A 109 5.45 1.88 -22.51
C PRO A 109 5.35 0.67 -23.45
N PHE A 110 4.95 -0.49 -22.92
CA PHE A 110 4.78 -1.72 -23.66
C PHE A 110 3.58 -2.51 -23.11
N ASP A 111 3.07 -3.43 -23.93
CA ASP A 111 2.08 -4.40 -23.46
C ASP A 111 2.67 -5.23 -22.31
N GLY A 112 1.99 -5.18 -21.16
CA GLY A 112 2.36 -5.92 -19.95
C GLY A 112 3.16 -5.16 -18.90
N ARG A 113 3.49 -3.87 -19.07
CA ARG A 113 4.27 -3.12 -18.08
C ARG A 113 3.65 -1.77 -17.67
N ILE A 114 3.68 -1.48 -16.37
CA ILE A 114 3.42 -0.16 -15.79
C ILE A 114 4.72 0.37 -15.20
N VAL A 115 5.15 1.56 -15.63
CA VAL A 115 6.35 2.22 -15.13
C VAL A 115 5.96 3.50 -14.42
N VAL A 116 6.36 3.65 -13.16
CA VAL A 116 6.21 4.91 -12.42
C VAL A 116 7.55 5.63 -12.37
N THR A 117 7.62 6.82 -12.95
CA THR A 117 8.79 7.70 -12.91
C THR A 117 8.56 8.77 -11.86
N ILE A 118 9.50 8.89 -10.92
CA ILE A 118 9.56 9.95 -9.92
C ILE A 118 10.52 11.02 -10.45
N ASP A 119 9.98 12.18 -10.80
CA ASP A 119 10.72 13.32 -11.35
C ASP A 119 10.85 14.45 -10.32
N GLY A 120 11.80 15.37 -10.53
CA GLY A 120 11.93 16.57 -9.69
C GLY A 120 12.43 16.32 -8.27
N VAL A 121 13.14 15.21 -8.05
CA VAL A 121 13.73 14.84 -6.76
C VAL A 121 14.88 15.82 -6.42
N PRO A 122 14.83 16.55 -5.29
CA PRO A 122 15.95 17.41 -4.89
C PRO A 122 17.20 16.57 -4.58
N PRO A 123 18.38 16.91 -5.12
CA PRO A 123 19.63 16.17 -4.89
C PRO A 123 19.94 15.92 -3.41
N GLU A 124 19.78 16.95 -2.59
CA GLU A 124 20.05 16.94 -1.15
C GLU A 124 19.06 16.10 -0.33
N TRP A 125 17.89 15.77 -0.90
CA TRP A 125 16.87 14.96 -0.26
C TRP A 125 16.88 13.51 -0.77
N GLY A 126 17.09 13.34 -2.08
CA GLY A 126 17.01 12.05 -2.75
C GLY A 126 18.25 11.18 -2.64
N TRP A 127 19.40 11.79 -2.35
CA TRP A 127 20.69 11.11 -2.34
C TRP A 127 21.48 11.42 -1.08
N VAL A 128 22.26 10.45 -0.62
CA VAL A 128 23.19 10.58 0.50
C VAL A 128 24.57 10.19 0.01
N ARG A 129 25.57 10.98 0.41
CA ARG A 129 26.97 10.71 0.10
C ARG A 129 27.67 10.17 1.34
N GLU A 130 28.02 8.89 1.32
CA GLU A 130 28.78 8.22 2.37
C GLU A 130 30.07 7.67 1.77
N ASP A 131 31.20 7.95 2.41
CA ASP A 131 32.54 7.50 1.97
C ASP A 131 32.86 7.80 0.49
N GLY A 132 32.34 8.92 -0.01
CA GLY A 132 32.54 9.36 -1.39
C GLY A 132 31.63 8.70 -2.42
N ILE A 133 30.81 7.72 -2.02
CA ILE A 133 29.82 7.02 -2.86
C ILE A 133 28.46 7.68 -2.65
N GLU A 134 27.82 8.05 -3.74
CA GLU A 134 26.43 8.53 -3.73
C GLU A 134 25.48 7.34 -3.78
N SER A 135 24.47 7.36 -2.90
CA SER A 135 23.46 6.32 -2.82
C SER A 135 22.08 6.94 -2.62
N VAL A 136 21.03 6.20 -3.01
CA VAL A 136 19.64 6.60 -2.81
C VAL A 136 19.35 6.76 -1.33
N SER A 137 18.79 7.91 -0.94
CA SER A 137 18.46 8.21 0.45
C SER A 137 17.38 7.27 0.99
N PRO A 138 17.36 7.01 2.31
CA PRO A 138 16.28 6.24 2.93
C PRO A 138 14.89 6.83 2.66
N ALA A 139 14.78 8.16 2.55
CA ALA A 139 13.53 8.85 2.26
C ALA A 139 13.04 8.57 0.83
N LEU A 140 13.94 8.62 -0.15
CA LEU A 140 13.61 8.29 -1.53
C LEU A 140 13.29 6.80 -1.72
N ARG A 141 13.98 5.92 -0.99
CA ARG A 141 13.66 4.48 -0.97
C ARG A 141 12.25 4.23 -0.42
N ALA A 142 11.93 4.82 0.74
CA ALA A 142 10.61 4.70 1.35
C ALA A 142 9.49 5.24 0.46
N LEU A 143 9.76 6.33 -0.27
CA LEU A 143 8.84 6.86 -1.28
C LEU A 143 8.61 5.85 -2.42
N ALA A 144 9.70 5.30 -2.98
CA ALA A 144 9.60 4.31 -4.05
C ALA A 144 8.84 3.05 -3.60
N ASP A 145 9.05 2.59 -2.37
CA ASP A 145 8.36 1.44 -1.79
C ASP A 145 6.85 1.69 -1.64
N GLU A 146 6.44 2.88 -1.18
CA GLU A 146 5.01 3.21 -1.05
C GLU A 146 4.32 3.28 -2.42
N VAL A 147 5.00 3.88 -3.41
CA VAL A 147 4.52 3.91 -4.80
C VAL A 147 4.39 2.50 -5.36
N ALA A 148 5.38 1.64 -5.14
CA ALA A 148 5.35 0.25 -5.59
C ALA A 148 4.17 -0.51 -4.94
N GLN A 149 3.88 -0.28 -3.67
CA GLN A 149 2.72 -0.88 -2.99
C GLN A 149 1.38 -0.45 -3.59
N ILE A 150 1.24 0.82 -3.98
CA ILE A 150 0.03 1.30 -4.67
C ILE A 150 -0.17 0.57 -5.99
N VAL A 151 0.90 0.43 -6.78
CA VAL A 151 0.86 -0.24 -8.07
C VAL A 151 0.55 -1.74 -7.90
N GLU A 152 1.24 -2.41 -6.98
CA GLU A 152 1.08 -3.85 -6.74
C GLU A 152 -0.30 -4.20 -6.17
N ALA A 153 -1.00 -3.24 -5.54
CA ALA A 153 -2.38 -3.44 -5.11
C ALA A 153 -3.35 -3.74 -6.26
N TYR A 154 -2.99 -3.42 -7.52
CA TYR A 154 -3.77 -3.76 -8.71
C TYR A 154 -3.34 -5.07 -9.38
N ASN A 155 -2.22 -5.65 -8.95
CA ASN A 155 -1.64 -6.85 -9.52
C ASN A 155 -2.24 -8.12 -8.91
N HIS A 156 -1.82 -9.26 -9.44
CA HIS A 156 -1.99 -10.57 -8.83
C HIS A 156 -0.76 -11.41 -9.14
N ASP A 157 -0.43 -12.37 -8.29
CA ASP A 157 0.64 -13.32 -8.54
C ASP A 157 0.32 -14.69 -7.92
N GLY A 158 1.06 -15.71 -8.31
CA GLY A 158 0.94 -17.04 -7.76
C GLY A 158 1.52 -18.11 -8.66
N THR A 159 1.69 -19.31 -8.13
CA THR A 159 2.18 -20.45 -8.91
C THR A 159 1.23 -20.85 -10.04
N ASP A 160 -0.07 -20.59 -9.88
CA ASP A 160 -1.14 -20.94 -10.81
C ASP A 160 -1.78 -19.73 -11.50
N ILE A 161 -1.15 -18.55 -11.40
CA ILE A 161 -1.56 -17.32 -12.07
C ILE A 161 -0.35 -16.39 -12.25
N ASP A 162 -0.03 -16.06 -13.50
CA ASP A 162 1.04 -15.11 -13.79
C ASP A 162 0.70 -13.70 -13.32
N ARG A 163 1.70 -12.84 -13.26
CA ARG A 163 1.48 -11.42 -12.98
C ARG A 163 0.54 -10.79 -14.00
N ARG A 164 -0.39 -9.97 -13.52
CA ARG A 164 -1.27 -9.17 -14.39
C ARG A 164 -0.45 -8.23 -15.27
N PHE A 165 0.60 -7.67 -14.70
CA PHE A 165 1.57 -6.81 -15.35
C PHE A 165 2.87 -6.80 -14.54
N PHE A 166 3.95 -6.37 -15.19
CA PHE A 166 5.22 -6.03 -14.54
C PHE A 166 5.18 -4.56 -14.13
N ALA A 167 5.61 -4.26 -12.91
CA ALA A 167 5.69 -2.91 -12.39
C ALA A 167 7.15 -2.50 -12.20
N SER A 168 7.48 -1.23 -12.34
CA SER A 168 8.77 -0.72 -11.89
C SER A 168 8.64 0.73 -11.45
N VAL A 169 9.40 1.12 -10.43
CA VAL A 169 9.50 2.50 -9.96
C VAL A 169 10.92 3.00 -10.21
N ARG A 170 11.06 4.15 -10.85
CA ARG A 170 12.35 4.73 -11.25
C ARG A 170 12.45 6.21 -10.94
N VAL A 171 13.68 6.71 -10.84
CA VAL A 171 14.01 8.15 -10.76
C VAL A 171 14.91 8.49 -11.95
N GLY A 172 14.45 9.38 -12.83
CA GLY A 172 15.11 9.59 -14.12
C GLY A 172 15.25 8.27 -14.90
N GLU A 173 16.49 7.86 -15.17
CA GLU A 173 16.81 6.60 -15.85
C GLU A 173 17.11 5.43 -14.89
N GLU A 174 17.21 5.68 -13.59
CA GLU A 174 17.58 4.66 -12.60
C GLU A 174 16.34 3.97 -12.01
N THR A 175 16.22 2.66 -12.21
CA THR A 175 15.15 1.86 -11.60
C THR A 175 15.46 1.55 -10.14
N LEU A 176 14.58 1.99 -9.24
CA LEU A 176 14.69 1.77 -7.80
C LEU A 176 14.01 0.47 -7.35
N ILE A 177 12.90 0.09 -7.99
CA ILE A 177 12.10 -1.10 -7.69
C ILE A 177 11.72 -1.81 -9.00
N TRP A 178 11.82 -3.14 -9.02
CA TRP A 178 11.50 -4.03 -10.15
C TRP A 178 10.33 -4.97 -9.83
#